data_AF-A0A2V9ZLX8-F1
#
_entry.id   AF-A0A2V9ZLX8-F1
#
_cell.length_a   1.000
_cell.length_b   1.000
_cell.length_c   1.000
_cell.angle_alpha   90.00
_cell.angle_beta   90.00
_cell.angle_gamma   90.00
#
_symmetry.space_group_name_H-M   'P 1'
#
loop_
_entity.id
_entity.type
_entity.pdbx_description
1 polymer ?
#
loop_
_entity_poly.entity_id
_entity_poly.type
_entity_poly.pdbx_seq_one_letter_code
_entity_poly.pdbx_strand_id
1 'polypeptide(L)'
;MRKVVPTSAELVSETLAELVCDMHVAAVHIGMLGSGKVVKAVVDFLEREKPGNVVLDPILKSSSGAELLDSSGAKLMVERMMPLATVVTPNVDEASALTGLAVTNQEQMKAAALKLHALGAEAVVVTGGHLEKAIDLLSFKSKRGVEQEIFK
;
A
#
# COMPACT_ATOMS: atom_id res chain seq x y z
N MET A 1 -6.24 -0.05 -26.98
CA MET A 1 -6.54 -0.28 -25.56
C MET A 1 -5.77 -1.51 -25.10
N ARG A 2 -4.91 -1.44 -24.09
CA ARG A 2 -4.17 -2.62 -23.57
C ARG A 2 -5.10 -3.41 -22.66
N LYS A 3 -5.26 -4.72 -22.90
CA LYS A 3 -6.09 -5.60 -22.07
C LYS A 3 -5.28 -6.04 -20.84
N VAL A 4 -5.82 -5.81 -19.64
CA VAL A 4 -5.27 -6.35 -18.38
C VAL A 4 -6.09 -7.59 -18.02
N VAL A 5 -5.42 -8.70 -17.70
CA VAL A 5 -6.05 -9.94 -17.24
C VAL A 5 -5.45 -10.29 -15.89
N PRO A 6 -6.24 -10.38 -14.81
CA PRO A 6 -5.72 -10.74 -13.51
C PRO A 6 -5.27 -12.21 -13.50
N THR A 7 -4.12 -12.48 -12.90
CA THR A 7 -3.67 -13.84 -12.60
C THR A 7 -4.60 -14.49 -11.57
N SER A 8 -4.79 -15.80 -11.65
CA SER A 8 -5.61 -16.53 -10.67
C SER A 8 -4.97 -16.48 -9.28
N ALA A 9 -5.80 -16.39 -8.24
CA ALA A 9 -5.34 -16.38 -6.86
C ALA A 9 -4.69 -17.71 -6.44
N GLU A 10 -5.10 -18.82 -7.04
CA GLU A 10 -4.50 -20.14 -6.85
C GLU A 10 -3.03 -20.13 -7.29
N LEU A 11 -2.76 -19.70 -8.53
CA LEU A 11 -1.40 -19.64 -9.06
C LEU A 11 -0.50 -18.70 -8.24
N VAL A 12 -1.04 -17.57 -7.78
CA VAL A 12 -0.30 -16.65 -6.87
C VAL A 12 0.04 -17.36 -5.56
N SER A 13 -0.92 -18.07 -4.96
CA SER A 13 -0.73 -18.76 -3.68
C SER A 13 0.30 -19.89 -3.79
N GLU A 14 0.21 -20.69 -4.85
CA GLU A 14 1.17 -21.77 -5.15
C GLU A 14 2.57 -21.20 -5.37
N THR A 15 2.70 -20.17 -6.20
CA THR A 15 4.01 -19.53 -6.45
C THR A 15 4.63 -18.98 -5.17
N LEU A 16 3.84 -18.32 -4.31
CA LEU A 16 4.32 -17.80 -3.04
C LEU A 16 4.73 -18.93 -2.07
N ALA A 17 4.03 -20.06 -2.08
CA ALA A 17 4.37 -21.23 -1.27
C ALA A 17 5.70 -21.86 -1.72
N GLU A 18 5.91 -22.03 -3.03
CA GLU A 18 7.16 -22.56 -3.56
C GLU A 18 8.36 -21.65 -3.24
N LEU A 19 8.17 -20.32 -3.37
CA LEU A 19 9.24 -19.35 -3.08
C LEU A 19 9.76 -19.46 -1.64
N VAL A 20 8.89 -19.65 -0.65
CA VAL A 20 9.32 -19.75 0.76
C VAL A 20 9.86 -21.12 1.13
N CYS A 21 9.56 -22.15 0.35
CA CYS A 21 10.21 -23.46 0.48
C CYS A 21 11.69 -23.40 0.05
N ASP A 22 12.00 -22.62 -0.99
CA ASP A 22 13.33 -22.58 -1.60
C ASP A 22 14.24 -21.48 -1.04
N MET A 23 13.69 -20.39 -0.49
CA MET A 23 14.49 -19.27 0.01
C MET A 23 13.85 -18.50 1.16
N HIS A 24 14.71 -17.87 1.96
CA HIS A 24 14.28 -16.92 2.98
C HIS A 24 13.95 -15.55 2.36
N VAL A 25 12.70 -15.11 2.48
CA VAL A 25 12.23 -13.83 1.95
C VAL A 25 12.58 -12.69 2.91
N ALA A 26 13.58 -11.87 2.55
CA ALA A 26 14.04 -10.75 3.37
C ALA A 26 13.09 -9.53 3.36
N ALA A 27 12.37 -9.33 2.25
CA ALA A 27 11.42 -8.26 2.08
C ALA A 27 10.37 -8.61 1.02
N VAL A 28 9.18 -8.02 1.15
CA VAL A 28 8.09 -8.12 0.18
C VAL A 28 7.70 -6.72 -0.27
N HIS A 29 7.58 -6.51 -1.57
CA HIS A 29 7.03 -5.30 -2.17
C HIS A 29 5.74 -5.64 -2.90
N ILE A 30 4.67 -4.92 -2.59
CA ILE A 30 3.33 -5.17 -3.11
C ILE A 30 2.91 -3.95 -3.91
N GLY A 31 2.72 -4.13 -5.21
CA GLY A 31 2.15 -3.11 -6.09
C GLY A 31 0.72 -3.45 -6.49
N MET A 32 0.40 -3.25 -7.77
CA MET A 32 -0.92 -3.50 -8.32
C MET A 32 -1.39 -4.95 -8.11
N LEU A 33 -2.54 -5.11 -7.47
CA LEU A 33 -3.26 -6.39 -7.34
C LEU A 33 -4.54 -6.35 -8.15
N GLY A 34 -4.73 -7.34 -9.03
CA GLY A 34 -5.80 -7.31 -10.03
C GLY A 34 -7.16 -7.87 -9.60
N SER A 35 -7.30 -8.37 -8.37
CA SER A 35 -8.60 -8.82 -7.83
C SER A 35 -8.58 -8.98 -6.31
N GLY A 36 -9.74 -8.87 -5.66
CA GLY A 36 -9.87 -9.13 -4.22
C GLY A 36 -9.45 -10.55 -3.79
N LYS A 37 -9.59 -11.55 -4.69
CA LYS A 37 -9.08 -12.90 -4.43
C LYS A 37 -7.55 -12.94 -4.34
N VAL A 38 -6.86 -12.19 -5.19
CA VAL A 38 -5.40 -12.05 -5.14
C VAL A 38 -4.98 -11.27 -3.89
N VAL A 39 -5.71 -10.21 -3.52
CA VAL A 39 -5.48 -9.50 -2.25
C VAL A 39 -5.55 -10.47 -1.08
N LYS A 40 -6.58 -11.33 -1.03
CA LYS A 40 -6.72 -12.35 0.01
C LYS A 40 -5.54 -13.31 0.05
N ALA A 41 -5.12 -13.85 -1.10
CA ALA A 41 -3.98 -14.75 -1.19
C ALA A 41 -2.68 -14.12 -0.64
N VAL A 42 -2.41 -12.86 -1.00
CA VAL A 42 -1.23 -12.13 -0.51
C VAL A 42 -1.34 -11.85 0.98
N VAL A 43 -2.51 -11.43 1.49
CA VAL A 43 -2.71 -11.23 2.93
C VAL A 43 -2.47 -12.52 3.72
N ASP A 44 -3.07 -13.62 3.29
CA ASP A 44 -2.94 -14.91 3.98
C ASP A 44 -1.46 -15.39 3.99
N PHE A 45 -0.71 -15.08 2.93
CA PHE A 45 0.74 -15.31 2.88
C PHE A 45 1.51 -14.45 3.90
N LEU A 46 1.26 -13.13 3.94
CA LEU A 46 1.93 -12.22 4.87
C LEU A 46 1.66 -12.57 6.34
N GLU A 47 0.41 -12.95 6.66
CA GLU A 47 0.03 -13.37 8.02
C GLU A 47 0.73 -14.66 8.45
N ARG A 48 0.95 -15.59 7.50
CA ARG A 48 1.57 -16.89 7.75
C ARG A 48 3.09 -16.78 7.87
N GLU A 49 3.73 -16.17 6.88
CA GLU A 49 5.19 -16.14 6.76
C GLU A 49 5.84 -15.00 7.55
N LYS A 50 5.10 -13.92 7.82
CA LYS A 50 5.55 -12.75 8.58
C LYS A 50 6.94 -12.25 8.15
N PRO A 51 7.13 -11.92 6.86
CA PRO A 51 8.41 -11.40 6.37
C PRO A 51 8.79 -10.14 7.13
N GLY A 52 10.10 -9.94 7.36
CA GLY A 52 10.59 -8.87 8.24
C GLY A 52 10.30 -7.45 7.71
N ASN A 53 10.23 -7.28 6.39
CA ASN A 53 9.98 -5.98 5.77
C ASN A 53 8.89 -6.10 4.69
N VAL A 54 7.84 -5.29 4.79
CA VAL A 54 6.74 -5.25 3.81
C VAL A 54 6.52 -3.82 3.36
N VAL A 55 6.61 -3.59 2.06
CA VAL A 55 6.27 -2.32 1.42
C VAL A 55 4.97 -2.50 0.64
N LEU A 56 3.97 -1.69 0.96
CA LEU A 56 2.68 -1.66 0.27
C LEU A 56 2.55 -0.37 -0.53
N ASP A 57 2.53 -0.50 -1.85
CA ASP A 57 2.09 0.54 -2.77
C ASP A 57 0.58 0.33 -3.06
N PRO A 58 -0.31 1.14 -2.46
CA PRO A 58 -1.75 0.91 -2.51
C PRO A 58 -2.35 1.39 -3.84
N ILE A 59 -1.91 0.80 -4.95
CA ILE A 59 -2.34 1.18 -6.30
C ILE A 59 -3.85 0.87 -6.47
N LEU A 60 -4.67 1.90 -6.36
CA LEU A 60 -6.13 1.80 -6.50
C LEU A 60 -6.61 2.00 -7.95
N LYS A 61 -5.84 2.73 -8.77
CA LYS A 61 -6.17 3.04 -10.16
C LYS A 61 -5.02 2.70 -11.09
N SER A 62 -5.35 2.22 -12.28
CA SER A 62 -4.33 1.98 -13.30
C SER A 62 -3.81 3.31 -13.87
N SER A 63 -2.66 3.28 -14.55
CA SER A 63 -2.16 4.42 -15.34
C SER A 63 -3.12 4.85 -16.47
N SER A 64 -4.15 4.05 -16.77
CA SER A 64 -5.23 4.38 -17.71
C SER A 64 -6.53 4.82 -17.03
N GLY A 65 -6.52 5.01 -15.70
CA GLY A 65 -7.66 5.44 -14.89
C GLY A 65 -8.71 4.37 -14.56
N ALA A 66 -8.46 3.10 -14.89
CA ALA A 66 -9.38 2.02 -14.58
C ALA A 66 -9.28 1.61 -13.10
N GLU A 67 -10.41 1.37 -12.44
CA GLU A 67 -10.42 0.75 -11.11
C GLU A 67 -9.86 -0.67 -11.20
N LEU A 68 -8.87 -0.95 -10.35
CA LEU A 68 -8.12 -2.22 -10.37
C LEU A 68 -8.66 -3.25 -9.38
N LEU A 69 -9.27 -2.78 -8.30
CA LEU A 69 -9.89 -3.59 -7.27
C LEU A 69 -11.36 -3.21 -7.15
N ASP A 70 -12.19 -4.22 -6.92
CA ASP A 70 -13.54 -3.98 -6.46
C ASP A 70 -13.53 -3.45 -5.02
N SER A 71 -14.66 -2.91 -4.57
CA SER A 71 -14.79 -2.35 -3.22
C SER A 71 -14.45 -3.37 -2.12
N SER A 72 -14.72 -4.65 -2.36
CA SER A 72 -14.39 -5.72 -1.43
C SER A 72 -12.88 -5.95 -1.30
N GLY A 73 -12.14 -5.97 -2.43
CA GLY A 73 -10.69 -6.10 -2.45
C GLY A 73 -9.98 -4.89 -1.84
N ALA A 74 -10.45 -3.68 -2.13
CA ALA A 74 -9.90 -2.46 -1.54
C ALA A 74 -10.09 -2.45 -0.01
N LYS A 75 -11.27 -2.84 0.47
CA LYS A 75 -11.54 -2.98 1.91
C LYS A 75 -10.61 -4.00 2.57
N LEU A 76 -10.41 -5.15 1.94
CA LEU A 76 -9.52 -6.20 2.43
C LEU A 76 -8.06 -5.72 2.53
N MET A 77 -7.60 -4.95 1.54
CA MET A 77 -6.27 -4.34 1.54
C MET A 77 -6.10 -3.39 2.74
N VAL A 78 -7.07 -2.51 2.98
CA VAL A 78 -7.00 -1.55 4.10
C VAL A 78 -7.10 -2.26 5.45
N GLU A 79 -8.05 -3.17 5.62
CA GLU A 79 -8.33 -3.77 6.93
C GLU A 79 -7.32 -4.85 7.35
N ARG A 80 -6.74 -5.59 6.39
CA ARG A 80 -5.83 -6.70 6.69
C ARG A 80 -4.42 -6.54 6.16
N MET A 81 -4.22 -5.94 4.98
CA MET A 81 -2.87 -5.82 4.40
C MET A 81 -2.09 -4.63 4.95
N MET A 82 -2.74 -3.46 5.07
CA MET A 82 -2.10 -2.24 5.56
C MET A 82 -1.48 -2.38 6.96
N PRO A 83 -2.13 -3.06 7.94
CA PRO A 83 -1.52 -3.29 9.25
C PRO A 83 -0.30 -4.23 9.24
N LEU A 84 -0.09 -4.98 8.17
CA LEU A 84 1.07 -5.87 7.98
C LEU A 84 2.22 -5.16 7.26
N ALA A 85 1.98 -3.97 6.69
CA ALA A 85 2.97 -3.21 5.97
C ALA A 85 3.88 -2.42 6.92
N THR A 86 5.19 -2.63 6.78
CA THR A 86 6.21 -1.80 7.43
C THR A 86 6.16 -0.37 6.91
N VAL A 87 5.98 -0.21 5.59
CA VAL A 87 5.87 1.09 4.92
C VAL A 87 4.72 1.04 3.90
N VAL A 88 3.89 2.07 3.90
CA VAL A 88 2.87 2.29 2.86
C VAL A 88 3.26 3.50 2.01
N THR A 89 3.21 3.41 0.69
CA THR A 89 3.77 4.44 -0.22
C THR A 89 2.73 5.08 -1.16
N PRO A 90 1.59 5.61 -0.66
CA PRO A 90 0.58 6.17 -1.55
C PRO A 90 1.08 7.46 -2.22
N ASN A 91 0.63 7.72 -3.44
CA ASN A 91 0.65 9.09 -3.96
C ASN A 91 -0.47 9.94 -3.35
N VAL A 92 -0.53 11.24 -3.67
CA VAL A 92 -1.56 12.15 -3.13
C VAL A 92 -3.01 11.76 -3.47
N ASP A 93 -3.25 11.17 -4.64
CA ASP A 93 -4.59 10.74 -5.07
C ASP A 93 -5.03 9.48 -4.31
N GLU A 94 -4.11 8.53 -4.13
CA GLU A 94 -4.32 7.32 -3.34
C GLU A 94 -4.48 7.66 -1.86
N ALA A 95 -3.63 8.54 -1.32
CA ALA A 95 -3.76 9.03 0.05
C ALA A 95 -5.14 9.69 0.24
N SER A 96 -5.59 10.48 -0.73
CA SER A 96 -6.92 11.09 -0.69
C SER A 96 -8.03 10.05 -0.71
N ALA A 97 -7.92 9.03 -1.58
CA ALA A 97 -8.92 7.96 -1.70
C ALA A 97 -9.00 7.08 -0.44
N LEU A 98 -7.86 6.71 0.15
CA LEU A 98 -7.77 5.88 1.35
C LEU A 98 -8.26 6.61 2.60
N THR A 99 -7.95 7.91 2.69
CA THR A 99 -8.26 8.71 3.88
C THR A 99 -9.59 9.46 3.77
N GLY A 100 -10.14 9.64 2.56
CA GLY A 100 -11.28 10.53 2.31
C GLY A 100 -10.99 12.02 2.57
N LEU A 101 -9.71 12.39 2.69
CA LEU A 101 -9.27 13.79 2.83
C LEU A 101 -8.78 14.30 1.47
N ALA A 102 -8.95 15.59 1.18
CA ALA A 102 -8.28 16.19 0.03
C ALA A 102 -6.79 16.38 0.37
N VAL A 103 -5.90 16.02 -0.55
CA VAL A 103 -4.44 16.20 -0.43
C VAL A 103 -3.92 17.06 -1.59
N THR A 104 -4.00 18.39 -1.44
CA THR A 104 -3.56 19.37 -2.44
C THR A 104 -2.42 20.26 -1.95
N ASN A 105 -1.99 20.10 -0.69
CA ASN A 105 -0.85 20.83 -0.12
C ASN A 105 -0.17 20.03 1.00
N GLN A 106 0.97 20.55 1.47
CA GLN A 106 1.80 19.91 2.50
C GLN A 106 1.05 19.65 3.83
N GLU A 107 0.23 20.58 4.31
CA GLU A 107 -0.47 20.41 5.59
C GLU A 107 -1.55 19.31 5.50
N GLN A 108 -2.24 19.25 4.37
CA GLN A 108 -3.19 18.16 4.08
C GLN A 108 -2.48 16.82 3.92
N MET A 109 -1.29 16.79 3.32
CA MET A 109 -0.47 15.59 3.21
C MET A 109 -0.09 15.03 4.59
N LYS A 110 0.28 15.91 5.54
CA LYS A 110 0.54 15.53 6.93
C LYS A 110 -0.70 14.95 7.61
N ALA A 111 -1.87 15.57 7.42
CA ALA A 111 -3.13 15.08 7.99
C ALA A 111 -3.52 13.70 7.41
N ALA A 112 -3.32 13.51 6.11
CA ALA A 112 -3.55 12.22 5.46
C ALA A 112 -2.61 11.14 6.01
N ALA A 113 -1.33 11.43 6.21
CA ALA A 113 -0.38 10.50 6.82
C ALA A 113 -0.79 10.08 8.25
N LEU A 114 -1.26 11.02 9.07
CA LEU A 114 -1.81 10.70 10.40
C LEU A 114 -3.03 9.78 10.32
N LYS A 115 -3.93 9.99 9.36
CA LYS A 115 -5.09 9.12 9.16
C LYS A 115 -4.68 7.73 8.65
N LEU A 116 -3.67 7.63 7.79
CA LEU A 116 -3.10 6.34 7.35
C LEU A 116 -2.49 5.55 8.51
N HIS A 117 -1.84 6.21 9.47
CA HIS A 117 -1.41 5.55 10.71
C HIS A 117 -2.58 5.01 11.54
N ALA A 118 -3.71 5.73 11.57
CA ALA A 118 -4.92 5.27 12.25
C ALA A 118 -5.60 4.08 11.55
N LEU A 119 -5.36 3.91 10.24
CA LEU A 119 -5.76 2.73 9.46
C LEU A 119 -4.80 1.53 9.61
N GLY A 120 -3.70 1.69 10.35
CA GLY A 120 -2.81 0.59 10.71
C GLY A 120 -1.38 0.73 10.17
N ALA A 121 -1.09 1.70 9.30
CA ALA A 121 0.26 1.87 8.76
C ALA A 121 1.29 2.18 9.87
N GLU A 122 2.43 1.49 9.85
CA GLU A 122 3.54 1.76 10.75
C GLU A 122 4.35 2.99 10.31
N ALA A 123 4.76 3.00 9.04
CA ALA A 123 5.34 4.14 8.35
C ALA A 123 4.61 4.42 7.02
N VAL A 124 4.63 5.67 6.60
CA VAL A 124 3.96 6.16 5.40
C VAL A 124 4.91 7.08 4.63
N VAL A 125 5.03 6.87 3.33
CA VAL A 125 5.69 7.80 2.40
C VAL A 125 4.64 8.30 1.43
N VAL A 126 4.16 9.53 1.62
CA VAL A 126 3.22 10.14 0.68
C VAL A 126 4.02 10.83 -0.42
N THR A 127 3.89 10.34 -1.66
CA THR A 127 4.60 10.93 -2.81
C THR A 127 3.79 12.06 -3.44
N GLY A 128 4.38 13.26 -3.52
CA GLY A 128 3.70 14.49 -3.91
C GLY A 128 4.02 15.01 -5.30
N GLY A 129 4.54 14.17 -6.20
CA GLY A 129 4.89 14.57 -7.57
C GLY A 129 3.76 15.21 -8.39
N HIS A 130 2.50 15.05 -7.97
CA HIS A 130 1.31 15.65 -8.60
C HIS A 130 0.88 16.99 -7.98
N LEU A 131 1.56 17.48 -6.94
CA LEU A 131 1.32 18.79 -6.35
C LEU A 131 2.01 19.89 -7.16
N GLU A 132 1.56 21.14 -6.99
CA GLU A 132 2.19 22.32 -7.60
C GLU A 132 3.68 22.41 -7.26
N LYS A 133 4.04 21.99 -6.04
CA LYS A 133 5.40 21.76 -5.62
C LYS A 133 5.58 20.29 -5.29
N ALA A 134 6.39 19.60 -6.10
CA ALA A 134 6.78 18.22 -5.82
C ALA A 134 7.55 18.17 -4.49
N ILE A 135 6.94 17.51 -3.51
CA ILE A 135 7.51 17.23 -2.20
C ILE A 135 7.06 15.82 -1.80
N ASP A 136 7.91 15.10 -1.07
CA ASP A 136 7.53 13.82 -0.48
C ASP A 136 7.52 13.94 1.04
N LEU A 137 6.56 13.28 1.69
CA LEU A 137 6.44 13.25 3.14
C LEU A 137 6.71 11.84 3.64
N LEU A 138 7.70 11.69 4.53
CA LEU A 138 7.84 10.51 5.38
C LEU A 138 7.15 10.78 6.72
N SER A 139 6.34 9.83 7.18
CA SER A 139 5.69 9.83 8.49
C SER A 139 5.86 8.47 9.13
N PHE A 140 6.42 8.40 10.34
CA PHE A 140 6.71 7.13 11.01
C PHE A 140 6.53 7.22 12.53
N LYS A 141 6.27 6.07 13.16
CA LYS A 141 6.14 5.97 14.62
C LYS A 141 7.51 5.80 15.27
N SER A 142 7.78 6.59 16.30
CA SER A 142 8.97 6.50 17.14
C SER A 142 8.59 6.43 18.62
N LYS A 143 9.59 6.30 19.50
CA LYS A 143 9.39 6.39 20.96
C LYS A 143 8.81 7.73 21.43
N ARG A 144 8.88 8.78 20.60
CA ARG A 144 8.41 10.14 20.89
C ARG A 144 7.02 10.43 20.33
N GLY A 145 6.41 9.48 19.61
CA GLY A 145 5.15 9.66 18.90
C GLY A 145 5.33 9.55 17.39
N VAL A 146 4.44 10.18 16.63
CA VAL A 146 4.56 10.24 15.16
C VAL A 146 5.50 11.38 14.78
N GLU A 147 6.52 11.07 14.00
CA GLU A 147 7.48 12.02 13.43
C GLU A 147 7.26 12.15 11.92
N GLN A 148 7.52 13.36 11.39
CA GLN A 148 7.24 13.71 10.00
C GLN A 148 8.38 14.51 9.39
N GLU A 149 8.84 14.08 8.22
CA GLU A 149 9.96 14.70 7.48
C GLU A 149 9.55 14.98 6.03
N ILE A 150 9.94 16.15 5.52
CA ILE A 150 9.64 16.58 4.15
C ILE A 150 10.91 16.52 3.31
N PHE A 151 10.83 15.84 2.19
CA PHE A 151 11.84 15.78 1.16
C PHE A 151 11.43 16.71 0.01
N LYS A 152 12.40 17.48 -0.51
CA LYS A 152 12.21 18.49 -1.56
C LYS A 152 13.16 18.20 -2.72
#